data_AF-A0A963XHQ2-F1
#
_entry.id   AF-A0A963XHQ2-F1
#
_cell.length_a   1.000
_cell.length_b   1.000
_cell.length_c   1.000
_cell.angle_alpha   90.00
_cell.angle_beta   90.00
_cell.angle_gamma   90.00
#
_symmetry.space_group_name_H-M   'P 1'
#
loop_
_entity.id
_entity.type
_entity.pdbx_description
1 polymer ?
#
loop_
_entity_poly.entity_id
_entity_poly.type
_entity_poly.pdbx_seq_one_letter_code
_entity_poly.pdbx_strand_id
1 'polypeptide(L)'
;MNKLLVAAAAALAIGTAPAFASSTQDQISLCTSELSTQGLAPADQFRAKFVSLKGASLRTLKLKLIPVDGGDSKVAECRIKGDTVVEATIKS
;
A
#
# COMPACT_ATOMS: atom_id res chain seq x y z
N MET A 1 17.87 -33.18 47.88
CA MET A 1 16.86 -33.10 46.80
C MET A 1 16.86 -31.68 46.25
N ASN A 2 16.98 -31.49 44.94
CA ASN A 2 16.02 -30.71 44.13
C ASN A 2 16.49 -30.66 42.68
N LYS A 3 15.75 -31.39 41.84
CA LYS A 3 15.87 -31.41 40.38
C LYS A 3 15.06 -30.25 39.82
N LEU A 4 15.70 -29.37 39.05
CA LEU A 4 15.11 -28.40 38.13
C LEU A 4 15.97 -28.56 36.85
N LEU A 5 15.68 -29.35 35.83
CA LEU A 5 14.48 -29.50 34.99
C LEU A 5 13.90 -28.17 34.53
N VAL A 6 13.66 -28.11 33.20
CA VAL A 6 12.99 -27.06 32.40
C VAL A 6 13.97 -26.02 31.86
N ALA A 7 14.07 -25.73 30.57
CA ALA A 7 13.52 -26.29 29.35
C ALA A 7 14.21 -25.61 28.16
N ALA A 8 14.31 -26.35 27.06
CA ALA A 8 14.21 -25.87 25.69
C ALA A 8 14.66 -24.41 25.41
N ALA A 9 15.95 -24.24 25.10
CA ALA A 9 16.37 -23.17 24.19
C ALA A 9 15.86 -23.54 22.79
N ALA A 10 14.57 -23.29 22.55
CA ALA A 10 13.98 -23.32 21.23
C ALA A 10 14.70 -22.25 20.41
N ALA A 11 15.53 -22.73 19.48
CA ALA A 11 16.11 -21.95 18.42
C ALA A 11 14.98 -21.29 17.61
N LEU A 12 14.58 -20.09 18.02
CA LEU A 12 13.88 -19.15 17.16
C LEU A 12 14.93 -18.52 16.26
N ALA A 13 15.46 -19.33 15.35
CA ALA A 13 15.94 -18.84 14.08
C ALA A 13 14.73 -18.22 13.39
N ILE A 14 14.51 -16.92 13.62
CA ILE A 14 13.56 -16.11 12.87
C ILE A 14 14.17 -16.01 11.47
N GLY A 15 13.93 -17.06 10.68
CA GLY A 15 14.31 -17.13 9.29
C GLY A 15 13.63 -16.01 8.55
N THR A 16 14.45 -15.07 8.08
CA THR A 16 14.34 -14.41 6.78
C THR A 16 12.97 -14.55 6.09
N ALA A 17 12.07 -13.59 6.32
CA ALA A 17 11.13 -13.24 5.27
C ALA A 17 11.80 -12.12 4.46
N PRO A 18 12.26 -12.37 3.22
CA PRO A 18 12.57 -11.28 2.33
C PRO A 18 11.26 -10.55 2.08
N ALA A 19 11.12 -9.33 2.58
CA ALA A 19 10.04 -8.41 2.25
C ALA A 19 10.24 -7.87 0.81
N PHE A 20 10.34 -8.79 -0.15
CA PHE A 20 10.50 -8.50 -1.58
C PHE A 20 9.28 -8.98 -2.34
N ALA A 21 8.13 -8.52 -1.89
CA ALA A 21 6.95 -8.38 -2.70
C ALA A 21 6.29 -7.09 -2.23
N SER A 22 6.87 -5.95 -2.60
CA SER A 22 6.20 -4.63 -2.56
C SER A 22 4.93 -4.81 -3.38
N SER A 23 3.88 -5.22 -2.66
CA SER A 23 2.70 -5.84 -3.24
C SER A 23 1.85 -4.71 -3.78
N THR A 24 0.99 -5.00 -4.75
CA THR A 24 0.04 -4.01 -5.27
C THR A 24 -0.68 -3.27 -4.13
N GLN A 25 -0.94 -3.95 -3.01
CA GLN A 25 -1.45 -3.39 -1.75
C GLN A 25 -0.59 -2.26 -1.17
N ASP A 26 0.73 -2.43 -1.06
CA ASP A 26 1.66 -1.39 -0.59
C ASP A 26 1.63 -0.19 -1.53
N GLN A 27 1.61 -0.46 -2.84
CA GLN A 27 1.55 0.61 -3.84
C GLN A 27 0.23 1.39 -3.79
N ILE A 28 -0.90 0.69 -3.56
CA ILE A 28 -2.19 1.32 -3.29
C ILE A 28 -2.10 2.20 -2.06
N SER A 29 -1.57 1.66 -0.95
CA SER A 29 -1.42 2.39 0.31
C SER A 29 -0.60 3.67 0.15
N LEU A 30 0.57 3.58 -0.50
CA LEU A 30 1.43 4.73 -0.80
C LEU A 30 0.69 5.80 -1.60
N CYS A 31 0.00 5.40 -2.67
CA CYS A 31 -0.75 6.32 -3.52
C CYS A 31 -1.93 6.97 -2.78
N THR A 32 -2.71 6.20 -2.03
CA THR A 32 -3.84 6.74 -1.24
C THR A 32 -3.37 7.67 -0.13
N SER A 33 -2.23 7.36 0.49
CA SER A 33 -1.62 8.19 1.53
C SER A 33 -1.19 9.54 0.94
N GLU A 34 -0.51 9.53 -0.21
CA GLU A 34 -0.12 10.77 -0.91
C GLU A 34 -1.32 11.60 -1.36
N LEU A 35 -2.34 10.97 -1.94
CA LEU A 35 -3.57 11.67 -2.31
C LEU A 35 -4.29 12.28 -1.10
N SER A 36 -4.21 11.63 0.06
CA SER A 36 -4.74 12.15 1.32
C SER A 36 -3.91 13.32 1.84
N THR A 37 -2.57 13.21 1.83
CA THR A 37 -1.63 14.27 2.23
C THR A 37 -1.79 15.52 1.36
N GLN A 38 -2.03 15.36 0.07
CA GLN A 38 -2.29 16.46 -0.86
C GLN A 38 -3.73 17.02 -0.74
N GLY A 39 -4.59 16.43 0.09
CA GLY A 39 -5.98 16.82 0.25
C GLY A 39 -6.87 16.51 -0.96
N LEU A 40 -6.38 15.70 -1.91
CA LEU A 40 -7.07 15.37 -3.16
C LEU A 40 -8.14 14.29 -2.96
N ALA A 41 -7.85 13.28 -2.13
CA ALA A 41 -8.77 12.20 -1.83
C ALA A 41 -8.51 11.65 -0.41
N PRO A 42 -9.10 12.26 0.64
CA PRO A 42 -9.00 11.75 2.00
C PRO A 42 -9.59 10.35 2.11
N ALA A 43 -8.87 9.45 2.78
CA ALA A 43 -9.24 8.04 2.93
C ALA A 43 -10.64 7.82 3.53
N ASP A 44 -11.10 8.70 4.41
CA ASP A 44 -12.42 8.60 5.05
C ASP A 44 -13.58 8.97 4.11
N GLN A 45 -13.31 9.71 3.04
CA GLN A 45 -14.35 10.15 2.10
C GLN A 45 -14.39 9.35 0.80
N PHE A 46 -13.34 8.60 0.49
CA PHE A 46 -13.22 7.87 -0.77
C PHE A 46 -12.75 6.43 -0.55
N ARG A 47 -13.48 5.48 -1.13
CA ARG A 47 -13.02 4.10 -1.28
C ARG A 47 -12.14 3.99 -2.52
N ALA A 48 -10.87 3.63 -2.34
CA ALA A 48 -9.97 3.36 -3.44
C ALA A 48 -10.10 1.91 -3.93
N LYS A 49 -10.37 1.73 -5.23
CA LYS A 49 -10.40 0.43 -5.90
C LYS A 49 -9.25 0.35 -6.89
N PHE A 50 -8.44 -0.68 -6.77
CA PHE A 50 -7.37 -0.96 -7.73
C PHE A 50 -7.94 -1.16 -9.14
N VAL A 51 -7.37 -0.46 -10.13
CA VAL A 51 -7.74 -0.61 -11.54
C VAL A 51 -6.63 -1.33 -12.30
N SER A 52 -5.42 -0.77 -12.27
CA SER A 52 -4.28 -1.35 -12.98
C SER A 52 -2.97 -0.80 -12.46
N LEU A 53 -1.92 -1.61 -12.57
CA LEU A 53 -0.54 -1.20 -12.41
C LEU A 53 0.19 -1.44 -13.72
N LYS A 54 0.88 -0.43 -14.26
CA LYS A 54 1.62 -0.55 -15.52
C LYS A 54 3.02 0.01 -15.37
N GLY A 55 3.97 -0.52 -16.13
CA GLY A 55 5.36 -0.03 -16.14
C GLY A 55 6.29 -0.87 -15.28
N ALA A 56 7.58 -0.87 -15.65
CA ALA A 56 8.61 -1.66 -14.99
C ALA A 56 9.34 -0.82 -13.91
N SER A 57 10.15 0.14 -14.36
CA SER A 57 10.96 1.00 -13.49
C SER A 57 10.19 2.19 -12.92
N LEU A 58 9.28 2.76 -13.72
CA LEU A 58 8.30 3.76 -13.30
C LEU A 58 6.92 3.11 -13.40
N ARG A 59 6.35 2.78 -12.25
CA ARG A 59 5.07 2.08 -12.15
C ARG A 59 3.94 3.11 -12.05
N THR A 60 3.05 3.13 -13.01
CA THR A 60 1.83 3.91 -13.00
C THR A 60 0.69 3.08 -12.41
N LEU A 61 0.29 3.43 -11.20
CA LEU A 61 -0.84 2.87 -10.49
C LEU A 61 -2.10 3.69 -10.78
N LYS A 62 -3.15 3.03 -11.25
CA LYS A 62 -4.48 3.62 -11.40
C LYS A 62 -5.43 3.08 -10.34
N LEU A 63 -6.06 4.00 -9.62
CA LEU A 63 -7.08 3.72 -8.61
C LEU A 63 -8.38 4.41 -8.99
N LYS A 64 -9.51 3.72 -8.85
CA LYS A 64 -10.82 4.34 -8.93
C LYS A 64 -11.23 4.76 -7.53
N LEU A 65 -11.39 6.06 -7.32
CA LEU A 65 -11.86 6.66 -6.10
C LEU A 65 -13.39 6.75 -6.15
N ILE A 66 -14.06 6.07 -5.23
CA ILE A 66 -15.51 6.03 -5.14
C ILE A 66 -15.90 6.81 -3.89
N PRO A 67 -16.59 7.96 -4.01
CA PRO A 67 -17.03 8.74 -2.86
C PRO A 67 -17.97 7.92 -1.98
N VAL A 68 -17.82 8.02 -0.66
CA VAL A 68 -18.75 7.36 0.28
C VAL A 68 -20.12 8.04 0.32
N ASP A 69 -20.17 9.33 -0.02
CA ASP A 69 -21.39 10.16 -0.03
C ASP A 69 -22.28 9.93 -1.27
N GLY A 70 -21.88 9.04 -2.19
CA GLY A 70 -22.68 8.69 -3.37
C GLY A 70 -22.49 9.59 -4.60
N GLY A 71 -21.38 10.34 -4.67
CA GLY A 71 -21.02 11.15 -5.83
C GLY A 71 -20.29 10.38 -6.96
N ASP A 72 -19.88 11.12 -7.99
CA ASP A 72 -19.16 10.57 -9.13
C ASP A 72 -17.80 9.96 -8.77
N SER A 73 -17.55 8.77 -9.31
CA SER A 73 -16.26 8.10 -9.14
C SER A 73 -15.18 8.81 -9.96
N LYS A 74 -14.03 9.10 -9.34
CA LYS A 74 -12.86 9.66 -10.03
C LYS A 74 -11.78 8.62 -10.23
N VAL A 75 -10.83 8.85 -11.13
CA VAL A 75 -9.69 7.94 -11.32
C VAL A 75 -8.42 8.65 -10.87
N ALA A 76 -7.83 8.20 -9.78
CA ALA A 76 -6.49 8.63 -9.41
C ALA A 76 -5.41 7.85 -10.17
N GLU A 77 -4.36 8.56 -10.55
CA GLU A 77 -3.17 8.02 -11.18
C GLU A 77 -1.95 8.46 -10.36
N CYS A 78 -1.23 7.48 -9.82
CA CYS A 78 0.03 7.69 -9.11
C CYS A 78 1.18 7.07 -9.89
N ARG A 79 2.28 7.80 -10.04
CA ARG A 79 3.53 7.28 -10.57
C ARG A 79 4.45 6.95 -9.41
N ILE A 80 4.90 5.71 -9.37
CA ILE A 80 5.71 5.14 -8.30
C ILE A 80 7.04 4.72 -8.90
N LYS A 81 8.14 5.19 -8.33
CA LYS A 81 9.50 4.82 -8.70
C LYS A 81 10.15 4.13 -7.51
N GLY A 82 10.37 2.82 -7.60
CA GLY A 82 10.74 2.00 -6.44
C GLY A 82 9.60 2.01 -5.40
N ASP A 83 9.86 2.56 -4.22
CA ASP A 83 8.92 2.68 -3.11
C ASP A 83 8.50 4.14 -2.84
N THR A 84 8.73 5.04 -3.80
CA THR A 84 8.38 6.47 -3.69
C THR A 84 7.37 6.86 -4.75
N VAL A 85 6.30 7.54 -4.34
CA VAL A 85 5.35 8.19 -5.25
C VAL A 85 5.99 9.49 -5.74
N VAL A 86 6.23 9.59 -7.03
CA VAL A 86 6.83 10.79 -7.66
C VAL A 86 5.78 11.76 -8.19
N GLU A 87 4.58 11.26 -8.52
CA GLU A 87 3.43 12.07 -8.91
C GLU A 87 2.15 11.38 -8.45
N ALA A 88 1.17 12.15 -7.99
CA ALA A 88 -0.20 11.71 -7.72
C ALA A 88 -1.17 12.72 -8.31
N THR A 89 -2.12 12.26 -9.12
CA THR A 89 -3.08 13.13 -9.80
C THR A 89 -4.46 12.49 -9.81
N ILE A 90 -5.52 13.28 -9.80
CA ILE A 90 -6.89 12.80 -10.02
C ILE A 90 -7.31 13.19 -11.44
N LYS A 91 -7.63 12.17 -12.23
CA LYS A 91 -8.29 12.32 -13.53
C LYS A 91 -9.80 12.25 -13.32
N SER A 92 -10.47 13.31 -13.79
CA SER A 92 -11.92 13.42 -13.84
C SER A 92 -12.47 12.88 -15.14
#